data_AF-A0A2S7L2K4-F1
#
_entry.id   AF-A0A2S7L2K4-F1
#
_cell.length_a   1.000
_cell.length_b   1.000
_cell.length_c   1.000
_cell.angle_alpha   90.00
_cell.angle_beta   90.00
_cell.angle_gamma   90.00
#
_symmetry.space_group_name_H-M   'P 1'
#
loop_
_entity.id
_entity.type
_entity.pdbx_description
1 polymer ?
#
loop_
_entity_poly.entity_id
_entity_poly.type
_entity_poly.pdbx_seq_one_letter_code
_entity_poly.pdbx_strand_id
1 'polypeptide(L)'
;MFYKTAKNASNYKICKTALANLNFENPEIIVEEDKNAVITDFTLTKNGLFYVKTKNGVEAKLYHFKENKEQNISIPKPSGSINLTSKNSKSKDLWIEIEGWTNNEERYHYNDKTTLFTEENLGEIVEFNELNDITIEEIEVTSHDGIKVPLSIMLKKA
;
A
#
# COMPACT_ATOMS: atom_id res chain seq x y z
N MET A 1 -18.15 -5.71 -9.42
CA MET A 1 -16.96 -6.39 -8.91
C MET A 1 -15.76 -5.50 -9.17
N PHE A 2 -14.90 -5.31 -8.17
CA PHE A 2 -13.59 -4.70 -8.33
C PHE A 2 -12.54 -5.80 -8.38
N TYR A 3 -11.49 -5.62 -9.16
CA TYR A 3 -10.41 -6.59 -9.27
C TYR A 3 -9.10 -5.90 -9.67
N LYS A 4 -7.99 -6.49 -9.25
CA LYS A 4 -6.63 -6.09 -9.63
C LYS A 4 -6.14 -6.97 -10.77
N THR A 5 -5.52 -6.38 -11.80
CA THR A 5 -5.02 -7.14 -12.96
C THR A 5 -3.73 -6.57 -13.52
N ALA A 6 -2.85 -7.46 -14.00
CA ALA A 6 -1.64 -7.10 -14.73
C ALA A 6 -1.85 -7.02 -16.26
N LYS A 7 -3.06 -7.29 -16.76
CA LYS A 7 -3.36 -7.29 -18.20
C LYS A 7 -3.09 -5.90 -18.79
N ASN A 8 -2.07 -5.81 -19.65
CA ASN A 8 -1.56 -4.56 -20.23
C ASN A 8 -1.13 -3.52 -19.19
N ALA A 9 -0.73 -3.96 -17.99
CA ALA A 9 -0.33 -3.12 -16.87
C ALA A 9 0.58 -3.91 -15.91
N SER A 10 1.88 -4.00 -16.19
CA SER A 10 2.85 -4.78 -15.40
C SER A 10 2.86 -4.45 -13.90
N ASN A 11 2.65 -3.19 -13.53
CA ASN A 11 2.57 -2.72 -12.14
C ASN A 11 1.14 -2.76 -11.57
N TYR A 12 0.25 -3.48 -12.25
CA TYR A 12 -1.16 -3.64 -11.98
C TYR A 12 -1.99 -2.36 -12.14
N LYS A 13 -3.27 -2.58 -12.39
CA LYS A 13 -4.34 -1.59 -12.31
C LYS A 13 -5.53 -2.16 -11.56
N ILE A 14 -6.39 -1.29 -11.03
CA ILE A 14 -7.66 -1.69 -10.40
C ILE A 14 -8.79 -1.35 -11.35
N CYS A 15 -9.58 -2.37 -11.66
CA CYS A 15 -10.69 -2.29 -12.59
C CYS A 15 -12.01 -2.66 -11.91
N LYS A 16 -13.11 -2.25 -12.54
CA LYS A 16 -14.48 -2.54 -12.12
C LYS A 16 -15.30 -3.05 -13.31
N THR A 17 -16.11 -4.07 -13.04
CA THR A 17 -17.09 -4.60 -13.99
C THR A 17 -18.41 -4.90 -13.28
N ALA A 18 -19.53 -4.90 -14.02
CA ALA A 18 -20.82 -5.34 -13.50
C ALA A 18 -20.81 -6.84 -13.21
N LEU A 19 -21.41 -7.26 -12.09
CA LEU A 19 -21.56 -8.70 -11.78
C LEU A 19 -22.60 -9.38 -12.67
N ALA A 20 -23.64 -8.65 -13.06
CA ALA A 20 -24.70 -9.15 -13.93
C ALA A 20 -24.24 -9.34 -15.40
N ASN A 21 -23.17 -8.66 -15.80
CA ASN A 21 -22.58 -8.76 -17.13
C ASN A 21 -21.06 -8.54 -17.02
N LEU A 22 -20.33 -9.64 -16.86
CA LEU A 22 -18.88 -9.61 -16.68
C LEU A 22 -18.19 -9.26 -18.00
N ASN A 23 -17.45 -8.16 -18.03
CA ASN A 23 -16.62 -7.76 -19.17
C ASN A 23 -15.21 -7.43 -18.69
N PHE A 24 -14.29 -8.37 -18.91
CA PHE A 24 -12.86 -8.20 -18.60
C PHE A 24 -12.04 -7.69 -19.79
N GLU A 25 -12.64 -7.59 -20.97
CA GLU A 25 -11.99 -7.03 -22.16
C GLU A 25 -12.00 -5.51 -22.11
N ASN A 26 -13.14 -4.91 -21.76
CA ASN A 26 -13.32 -3.46 -21.64
C ASN A 26 -13.93 -3.09 -20.27
N PRO A 27 -13.18 -3.26 -19.17
CA PRO A 27 -13.66 -2.86 -17.85
C PRO A 27 -13.57 -1.35 -17.64
N GLU A 28 -14.29 -0.83 -16.65
CA GLU A 28 -14.09 0.51 -16.11
C GLU A 28 -12.76 0.52 -15.33
N ILE A 29 -11.81 1.39 -15.68
CA ILE A 29 -10.56 1.52 -14.94
C ILE A 29 -10.77 2.54 -13.81
N ILE A 30 -10.46 2.11 -12.59
CA ILE A 30 -10.64 2.91 -11.37
C ILE A 30 -9.31 3.51 -10.92
N VAL A 31 -8.26 2.70 -10.95
CA VAL A 31 -6.88 3.12 -10.67
C VAL A 31 -6.01 2.63 -11.81
N GLU A 32 -5.37 3.56 -12.51
CA GLU A 32 -4.44 3.27 -13.60
C GLU A 32 -3.10 2.73 -13.08
N GLU A 33 -2.34 2.10 -13.98
CA GLU A 33 -0.97 1.66 -13.69
C GLU A 33 -0.06 2.86 -13.37
N ASP A 34 0.73 2.74 -12.32
CA ASP A 34 1.83 3.64 -12.02
C ASP A 34 3.16 3.02 -12.51
N LYS A 35 3.94 3.73 -13.31
CA LYS A 35 5.21 3.19 -13.82
C LYS A 35 6.30 3.08 -12.75
N ASN A 36 6.15 3.79 -11.64
CA ASN A 36 7.15 3.85 -10.57
C ASN A 36 6.77 3.08 -9.31
N ALA A 37 5.55 2.55 -9.23
CA ALA A 37 5.07 1.83 -8.06
C ALA A 37 4.06 0.74 -8.44
N VAL A 38 4.08 -0.36 -7.69
CA VAL A 38 3.22 -1.52 -7.92
C VAL A 38 1.99 -1.44 -7.02
N ILE A 39 0.80 -1.71 -7.54
CA ILE A 39 -0.39 -1.88 -6.69
C ILE A 39 -0.29 -3.24 -5.97
N THR A 40 -0.01 -3.21 -4.68
CA THR A 40 0.26 -4.42 -3.87
C THR A 40 -1.00 -4.97 -3.24
N ASP A 41 -1.89 -4.10 -2.73
CA ASP A 41 -3.14 -4.52 -2.11
C ASP A 41 -4.29 -3.53 -2.36
N PHE A 42 -5.54 -3.98 -2.22
CA PHE A 42 -6.72 -3.12 -2.23
C PHE A 42 -7.90 -3.74 -1.45
N THR A 43 -8.71 -2.88 -0.83
CA THR A 43 -9.96 -3.29 -0.18
C THR A 43 -11.06 -2.24 -0.38
N LEU A 44 -12.32 -2.66 -0.18
CA LEU A 44 -13.48 -1.79 -0.29
C LEU A 44 -14.13 -1.60 1.07
N THR A 45 -14.49 -0.37 1.38
CA THR A 45 -15.36 -0.02 2.51
C THR A 45 -16.58 0.75 2.00
N LYS A 46 -17.52 1.05 2.90
CA LYS A 46 -18.64 1.98 2.65
C LYS A 46 -18.15 3.35 2.17
N ASN A 47 -16.92 3.72 2.51
CA ASN A 47 -16.35 5.02 2.21
C ASN A 47 -15.55 5.04 0.89
N GLY A 48 -15.43 3.93 0.18
CA GLY A 48 -14.75 3.87 -1.12
C GLY A 48 -13.68 2.78 -1.19
N LEU A 49 -12.80 2.93 -2.16
CA LEU A 49 -11.70 2.01 -2.44
C LEU A 49 -10.44 2.49 -1.71
N PHE A 50 -9.81 1.60 -0.96
CA PHE A 50 -8.48 1.81 -0.39
C PHE A 50 -7.51 0.88 -1.10
N TYR A 51 -6.30 1.35 -1.39
CA TYR A 51 -5.28 0.56 -2.05
C TYR A 51 -3.88 1.04 -1.69
N VAL A 52 -2.92 0.18 -1.94
CA VAL A 52 -1.51 0.39 -1.61
C VAL A 52 -0.72 0.44 -2.91
N LYS A 53 0.16 1.44 -3.01
CA LYS A 53 1.24 1.43 -4.00
C LYS A 53 2.56 1.24 -3.26
N THR A 54 3.38 0.30 -3.72
CA THR A 54 4.72 0.07 -3.19
C THR A 54 5.76 0.39 -4.25
N LYS A 55 6.71 1.26 -3.92
CA LYS A 55 7.86 1.59 -4.76
C LYS A 55 9.08 0.82 -4.28
N ASN A 56 9.79 0.19 -5.23
CA ASN A 56 11.04 -0.57 -5.01
C ASN A 56 10.98 -1.66 -3.91
N GLY A 57 9.78 -2.07 -3.48
CA GLY A 57 9.60 -3.03 -2.38
C GLY A 57 9.86 -2.48 -0.98
N VAL A 58 10.07 -1.17 -0.82
CA VAL A 58 10.57 -0.55 0.43
C VAL A 58 9.79 0.68 0.88
N GLU A 59 9.00 1.28 -0.02
CA GLU A 59 8.16 2.45 0.28
C GLU A 59 6.71 2.14 -0.09
N ALA A 60 5.91 1.74 0.90
CA ALA A 60 4.47 1.54 0.74
C ALA A 60 3.70 2.80 1.13
N LYS A 61 2.71 3.14 0.30
CA LYS A 61 1.82 4.28 0.51
C LYS A 61 0.37 3.85 0.40
N LEU A 62 -0.45 4.30 1.35
CA LEU A 62 -1.89 4.10 1.37
C LEU A 62 -2.60 5.22 0.59
N TYR A 63 -3.58 4.83 -0.22
CA TYR A 63 -4.42 5.74 -0.97
C TYR A 63 -5.90 5.42 -0.75
N HIS A 64 -6.72 6.46 -0.78
CA HIS A 64 -8.16 6.38 -0.75
C HIS A 64 -8.73 6.99 -2.03
N PHE A 65 -9.51 6.21 -2.75
CA PHE A 65 -10.24 6.63 -3.93
C PHE A 65 -11.74 6.70 -3.63
N LYS A 66 -12.29 7.91 -3.72
CA LYS A 66 -13.71 8.20 -3.49
C LYS A 66 -14.15 9.35 -4.40
N GLU A 67 -15.36 9.25 -4.97
CA GLU A 67 -15.94 10.32 -5.79
C GLU A 67 -15.01 10.79 -6.93
N ASN A 68 -14.33 9.84 -7.58
CA ASN A 68 -13.35 10.09 -8.66
C ASN A 68 -12.13 10.93 -8.23
N LYS A 69 -11.80 10.94 -6.94
CA LYS A 69 -10.60 11.59 -6.40
C LYS A 69 -9.75 10.58 -5.64
N GLU A 70 -8.45 10.59 -5.95
CA GLU A 70 -7.41 9.89 -5.21
C GLU A 70 -6.85 10.83 -4.12
N GLN A 71 -6.68 10.31 -2.91
CA GLN A 71 -6.00 11.00 -1.81
C GLN A 71 -5.00 10.05 -1.16
N ASN A 72 -3.75 10.51 -1.00
CA ASN A 72 -2.76 9.81 -0.19
C ASN A 72 -3.08 9.98 1.31
N ILE A 73 -2.99 8.89 2.07
CA ILE A 73 -3.19 8.89 3.52
C ILE A 73 -1.85 8.64 4.19
N SER A 74 -1.44 9.57 5.07
CA SER A 74 -0.26 9.39 5.90
C SER A 74 -0.45 8.23 6.87
N ILE A 75 0.49 7.30 6.86
CA ILE A 75 0.52 6.15 7.79
C ILE A 75 1.31 6.50 9.06
N PRO A 76 1.11 5.77 10.17
CA PRO A 76 1.75 6.07 11.46
C PRO A 76 3.28 6.02 11.44
N LYS A 77 3.85 5.07 10.68
CA LYS A 77 5.30 4.85 10.55
C LYS A 77 5.63 4.54 9.09
N PRO A 78 6.80 4.97 8.57
CA PRO A 78 7.28 4.50 7.27
C PRO A 78 7.34 2.97 7.24
N SER A 79 6.93 2.36 6.13
CA SER A 79 6.84 0.90 6.02
C SER A 79 7.02 0.46 4.57
N GLY A 80 7.57 -0.74 4.39
CA GLY A 80 7.81 -1.34 3.07
C GLY A 80 6.60 -2.11 2.54
N SER A 81 5.73 -2.57 3.45
CA SER A 81 4.47 -3.24 3.14
C SER A 81 3.32 -2.59 3.91
N ILE A 82 2.13 -2.67 3.31
CA ILE A 82 0.85 -2.38 3.96
C ILE A 82 -0.13 -3.44 3.49
N ASN A 83 -0.72 -4.20 4.40
CA ASN A 83 -1.84 -5.09 4.14
C ASN A 83 -3.14 -4.41 4.58
N LEU A 84 -4.19 -4.52 3.77
CA LEU A 84 -5.49 -3.89 4.01
C LEU A 84 -6.55 -4.93 4.36
N THR A 85 -7.20 -4.72 5.49
CA THR A 85 -8.36 -5.52 5.89
C THR A 85 -9.58 -4.65 6.09
N SER A 86 -10.74 -5.11 5.61
CA SER A 86 -12.04 -4.53 5.94
C SER A 86 -13.02 -5.63 6.29
N LYS A 87 -14.08 -5.31 7.04
CA LYS A 87 -15.15 -6.31 7.30
C LYS A 87 -15.89 -6.69 6.02
N ASN A 88 -16.13 -5.72 5.15
CA ASN A 88 -16.76 -5.82 3.83
C ASN A 88 -17.00 -4.41 3.25
N SER A 89 -17.44 -4.35 2.00
CA SER A 89 -17.77 -3.10 1.28
C SER A 89 -18.92 -2.27 1.87
N LYS A 90 -19.65 -2.76 2.87
CA LYS A 90 -20.73 -2.03 3.56
C LYS A 90 -20.31 -1.50 4.95
N SER A 91 -19.20 -1.98 5.50
CA SER A 91 -18.65 -1.43 6.75
C SER A 91 -17.77 -0.21 6.47
N LYS A 92 -17.64 0.67 7.46
CA LYS A 92 -16.64 1.75 7.44
C LYS A 92 -15.26 1.30 7.90
N ASP A 93 -15.18 0.13 8.51
CA ASP A 93 -13.95 -0.35 9.13
C ASP A 93 -12.87 -0.64 8.09
N LEU A 94 -11.70 -0.08 8.34
CA LEU A 94 -10.46 -0.35 7.65
C LEU A 94 -9.39 -0.58 8.71
N TRP A 95 -8.69 -1.69 8.59
CA TRP A 95 -7.43 -1.93 9.28
C TRP A 95 -6.30 -1.91 8.26
N ILE A 96 -5.17 -1.38 8.70
CA ILE A 96 -3.91 -1.54 8.03
C ILE A 96 -2.96 -2.31 8.93
N GLU A 97 -2.15 -3.13 8.32
CA GLU A 97 -1.04 -3.81 8.96
C GLU A 97 0.21 -3.39 8.21
N ILE A 98 1.14 -2.77 8.93
CA ILE A 98 2.34 -2.16 8.34
C ILE A 98 3.57 -2.88 8.86
N GLU A 99 4.52 -3.14 7.99
CA GLU A 99 5.80 -3.76 8.33
C GLU A 99 6.90 -3.12 7.48
N GLY A 100 8.10 -3.03 8.05
CA GLY A 100 9.25 -2.48 7.37
C GLY A 100 10.55 -3.01 7.94
N TRP A 101 11.66 -2.67 7.29
CA TRP A 101 12.98 -3.14 7.69
C TRP A 101 13.39 -2.77 9.14
N THR A 102 12.83 -1.70 9.70
CA THR A 102 13.14 -1.20 11.05
C THR A 102 11.98 -1.32 12.03
N ASN A 103 10.86 -1.92 11.63
CA ASN A 103 9.67 -2.05 12.46
C ASN A 103 9.00 -3.40 12.24
N ASN A 104 8.59 -4.03 13.33
CA ASN A 104 7.77 -5.23 13.25
C ASN A 104 6.40 -4.92 12.63
N GLU A 105 5.66 -6.00 12.37
CA GLU A 105 4.28 -5.93 11.95
C GLU A 105 3.42 -5.25 13.03
N GLU A 106 2.76 -4.16 12.66
CA GLU A 106 1.91 -3.37 13.53
C GLU A 106 0.55 -3.14 12.88
N ARG A 107 -0.51 -3.41 13.63
CA ARG A 107 -1.90 -3.31 13.17
C ARG A 107 -2.57 -2.05 13.72
N TYR A 108 -3.23 -1.32 12.83
CA TYR A 108 -3.93 -0.09 13.14
C TYR A 108 -5.35 -0.08 12.57
N HIS A 109 -6.31 0.46 13.32
CA HIS A 109 -7.64 0.80 12.83
C HIS A 109 -7.67 2.25 12.34
N TYR A 110 -8.28 2.48 11.17
CA TYR A 110 -8.40 3.80 10.56
C TYR A 110 -9.76 4.45 10.86
N ASN A 111 -9.71 5.69 11.34
CA ASN A 111 -10.89 6.51 11.57
C ASN A 111 -11.17 7.42 10.36
N ASP A 112 -12.26 7.16 9.65
CA ASP A 112 -12.67 7.89 8.45
C ASP A 112 -13.00 9.38 8.67
N LYS A 113 -13.32 9.78 9.90
CA LYS A 113 -13.69 11.16 10.23
C LYS A 113 -12.50 12.01 10.63
N THR A 114 -11.58 11.44 11.39
CA THR A 114 -10.41 12.16 11.92
C THR A 114 -9.17 11.96 11.07
N THR A 115 -9.18 10.99 10.14
CA THR A 115 -8.01 10.57 9.35
C THR A 115 -6.85 10.08 10.22
N LEU A 116 -7.15 9.62 11.44
CA LEU A 116 -6.17 9.12 12.40
C LEU A 116 -6.22 7.59 12.49
N PHE A 117 -5.09 7.03 12.89
CA PHE A 117 -4.93 5.61 13.16
C PHE A 117 -4.88 5.36 14.66
N THR A 118 -5.51 4.28 15.11
CA THR A 118 -5.42 3.77 16.49
C THR A 118 -4.83 2.38 16.45
N GLU A 119 -3.81 2.14 17.26
CA GLU A 119 -3.14 0.86 17.36
C GLU A 119 -4.11 -0.22 17.89
N GLU A 120 -4.17 -1.37 17.21
CA GLU A 120 -5.03 -2.51 17.55
C GLU A 120 -4.32 -3.85 17.28
N ASN A 121 -3.13 -4.02 17.88
CA ASN A 121 -2.38 -5.27 17.79
C ASN A 121 -3.10 -6.42 18.49
N LEU A 122 -2.95 -7.62 17.93
CA LEU A 122 -3.54 -8.84 18.47
C LEU A 122 -2.67 -9.49 19.57
N GLY A 123 -1.43 -9.04 19.71
CA GLY A 123 -0.46 -9.50 20.70
C GLY A 123 0.55 -8.40 21.04
N GLU A 124 1.51 -8.73 21.89
CA GLU A 124 2.62 -7.83 22.22
C GLU A 124 3.52 -7.63 20.99
N ILE A 125 3.82 -6.38 20.67
CA ILE A 125 4.87 -6.06 19.71
C ILE A 125 6.20 -6.11 20.47
N VAL A 126 7.12 -6.94 19.99
CA VAL A 126 8.51 -6.90 20.47
C VAL A 126 9.16 -5.65 19.89
N GLU A 127 9.70 -4.75 20.72
CA GLU A 127 10.50 -3.64 20.20
C GLU A 127 11.97 -4.05 20.18
N PHE A 128 12.60 -4.03 18.99
CA PHE A 128 14.04 -4.21 18.84
C PHE A 128 14.71 -2.84 18.87
N ASN A 129 15.08 -2.39 20.07
CA ASN A 129 15.73 -1.10 20.27
C ASN A 129 17.01 -0.94 19.44
N GLU A 130 17.66 -2.04 19.07
CA GLU A 130 18.85 -2.05 18.21
C GLU A 130 18.56 -1.52 16.79
N LEU A 131 17.31 -1.62 16.30
CA LEU A 131 16.89 -1.12 15.00
C LEU A 131 16.66 0.41 15.00
N ASN A 132 16.50 1.03 16.18
CA ASN A 132 16.33 2.48 16.28
C ASN A 132 17.57 3.24 15.80
N ASP A 133 18.73 2.60 15.86
CA ASP A 133 20.00 3.15 15.38
C ASP A 133 20.24 2.81 13.90
N ILE A 134 19.30 2.20 13.18
CA ILE A 134 19.45 1.93 11.75
C ILE A 134 18.77 3.04 10.94
N THR A 135 19.40 3.46 9.86
CA THR A 135 18.84 4.30 8.80
C THR A 135 18.91 3.57 7.47
N ILE A 136 17.97 3.87 6.58
CA ILE A 136 17.84 3.23 5.27
C ILE A 136 17.96 4.32 4.22
N GLU A 137 18.91 4.15 3.31
CA GLU A 137 19.08 4.98 2.12
C GLU A 137 18.67 4.20 0.88
N GLU A 138 17.84 4.84 0.05
CA GLU A 138 17.40 4.29 -1.23
C GLU A 138 18.06 5.05 -2.37
N ILE A 139 18.86 4.35 -3.16
CA ILE A 139 19.57 4.93 -4.32
C ILE A 139 19.26 4.16 -5.59
N GLU A 140 19.46 4.80 -6.74
CA GLU A 140 19.40 4.13 -8.05
C GLU A 140 20.80 4.16 -8.67
N VAL A 141 21.32 2.98 -9.01
CA VAL A 141 22.62 2.85 -9.67
C VAL A 141 22.41 2.43 -11.12
N THR A 142 23.20 2.97 -12.04
CA THR A 142 23.13 2.61 -13.46
C THR A 142 23.86 1.29 -13.69
N SER A 143 23.15 0.29 -14.21
CA SER A 143 23.68 -1.02 -14.60
C SER A 143 24.48 -0.95 -15.91
N HIS A 144 25.16 -2.05 -16.28
CA HIS A 144 25.95 -2.17 -17.51
C HIS A 144 25.15 -1.89 -18.79
N ASP A 145 23.84 -2.13 -18.77
CA ASP A 145 22.90 -1.89 -19.87
C ASP A 145 22.26 -0.49 -19.84
N GLY A 146 22.66 0.37 -18.89
CA GLY A 146 22.10 1.70 -18.71
C GLY A 146 20.79 1.75 -17.93
N ILE A 147 20.24 0.59 -17.52
CA ILE A 147 19.02 0.53 -16.71
C ILE A 147 19.36 0.96 -15.28
N LYS A 148 18.50 1.78 -14.68
CA LYS A 148 18.58 2.13 -13.27
C LYS A 148 18.08 0.98 -12.40
N VAL A 149 18.92 0.53 -11.47
CA VAL A 149 18.61 -0.54 -10.52
C VAL A 149 18.52 0.08 -9.12
N PRO A 150 17.41 -0.10 -8.39
CA PRO A 150 17.29 0.38 -7.02
C PRO A 150 18.16 -0.45 -6.06
N LEU A 151 18.83 0.21 -5.13
CA LEU A 151 19.57 -0.37 -4.02
C LEU A 151 19.12 0.24 -2.70
N SER A 152 18.82 -0.63 -1.73
CA SER A 152 18.57 -0.30 -0.34
C SER A 152 19.83 -0.49 0.48
N ILE A 153 20.26 0.52 1.21
CA ILE A 153 21.45 0.48 2.07
C ILE A 153 21.02 0.71 3.51
N MET A 154 21.30 -0.25 4.38
CA MET A 154 21.07 -0.13 5.83
C MET A 154 22.36 0.25 6.54
N LEU A 155 22.32 1.36 7.27
CA LEU A 155 23.49 1.92 7.97
C LEU A 155 23.17 2.12 9.44
N LYS A 156 24.16 1.93 10.31
CA LYS A 156 24.05 2.38 11.69
C LYS A 156 24.24 3.90 11.74
N LYS A 157 23.38 4.61 12.47
CA LYS A 157 23.50 6.04 12.77
C LYS A 157 24.86 6.29 13.45
N ALA A 158 25.54 7.35 13.02
CA ALA A 158 26.81 7.79 13.57
C ALA A 158 26.63 8.51 14.92
#